data_AF-A0A931YWR4-F1
#
_entry.id   AF-A0A931YWR4-F1
#
_cell.length_a   1.000
_cell.length_b   1.000
_cell.length_c   1.000
_cell.angle_alpha   90.00
_cell.angle_beta   90.00
_cell.angle_gamma   90.00
#
_symmetry.space_group_name_H-M   'P 1'
#
loop_
_entity.id
_entity.type
_entity.pdbx_description
1 polymer ?
#
loop_
_entity_poly.entity_id
_entity_poly.type
_entity_poly.pdbx_seq_one_letter_code
_entity_poly.pdbx_strand_id
1 'polypeptide(L)' 'MSIDHHRVLAPHTIRFCPLCGAPLAPEPVPPDHREQQVCTRCRFIFFLNPKVVAAT' A
#
# COMPACT_ATOMS: atom_id res chain seq x y z
N MET A 1 11.77 -27.09 1.02
CA MET A 1 10.42 -26.49 0.93
C MET A 1 10.62 -24.99 0.74
N SER A 2 10.70 -24.54 -0.51
CA SER A 2 10.99 -23.14 -0.82
C SER A 2 9.73 -22.32 -0.58
N ILE A 3 9.63 -21.65 0.56
CA ILE A 3 8.57 -20.68 0.82
C ILE A 3 8.93 -19.48 -0.04
N ASP A 4 8.41 -19.46 -1.27
CA ASP A 4 8.35 -18.26 -2.09
C ASP A 4 7.60 -17.22 -1.26
N HIS A 5 8.36 -16.36 -0.58
CA HIS A 5 7.84 -15.13 -0.02
C HIS A 5 7.47 -14.26 -1.22
N HIS A 6 6.37 -14.58 -1.89
CA HIS A 6 5.70 -13.64 -2.76
C HIS A 6 5.66 -12.34 -1.97
N ARG A 7 6.39 -11.32 -2.44
CA ARG A 7 6.40 -10.00 -1.84
C ARG A 7 4.98 -9.47 -1.97
N VAL A 8 4.12 -9.81 -1.01
CA VAL A 8 2.73 -9.40 -1.00
C VAL A 8 2.76 -7.90 -0.79
N LEU A 9 2.33 -7.19 -1.83
CA LEU A 9 2.11 -5.76 -1.73
C LEU A 9 0.90 -5.58 -0.83
N ALA A 10 1.14 -5.07 0.38
CA ALA A 10 0.14 -4.79 1.39
C ALA A 10 0.40 -3.40 1.98
N PRO A 11 -0.62 -2.75 2.56
CA PRO A 11 -0.42 -1.43 3.17
C PRO A 11 0.70 -1.40 4.22
N HIS A 12 0.96 -2.49 4.95
CA HIS A 12 2.04 -2.56 5.93
C HIS A 12 3.42 -2.90 5.32
N THR A 13 3.50 -3.30 4.04
CA THR A 13 4.77 -3.66 3.38
C THR A 13 5.24 -2.62 2.36
N ILE A 14 4.38 -1.71 1.91
CA ILE A 14 4.75 -0.62 1.00
C ILE A 14 5.49 0.49 1.75
N ARG A 15 6.64 0.93 1.22
CA ARG A 15 7.52 1.92 1.88
C ARG A 15 7.69 3.23 1.10
N PHE A 16 7.48 3.20 -0.21
CA PHE A 16 7.75 4.33 -1.10
C PHE A 16 6.54 4.63 -1.99
N CYS A 17 6.31 5.91 -2.26
CA CYS A 17 5.23 6.39 -3.11
C CYS A 17 5.48 6.00 -4.59
N PRO A 18 4.52 5.36 -5.27
CA PRO A 18 4.69 4.97 -6.68
C PRO A 18 4.69 6.15 -7.65
N LEU A 19 4.21 7.32 -7.22
CA LEU A 19 4.15 8.51 -8.09
C LEU A 19 5.42 9.35 -8.04
N CYS A 20 6.09 9.42 -6.88
CA CYS A 20 7.19 10.36 -6.71
C CYS A 20 8.43 9.75 -6.02
N GLY A 21 8.33 8.56 -5.43
CA GLY A 21 9.46 7.89 -4.75
C GLY A 21 9.75 8.37 -3.33
N ALA A 22 9.02 9.34 -2.80
CA ALA A 22 9.15 9.76 -1.40
C ALA A 22 8.58 8.68 -0.44
N PRO A 23 9.02 8.66 0.84
CA PRO A 23 8.49 7.74 1.84
C PRO A 23 6.97 7.86 2.04
N LEU A 24 6.35 6.74 2.42
CA LEU A 24 4.98 6.70 2.94
C LEU A 24 5.00 6.67 4.47
N ALA A 25 4.00 7.26 5.10
CA ALA A 25 3.77 7.22 6.53
C ALA A 25 2.31 6.81 6.82
N PRO A 26 2.04 6.03 7.89
CA PRO A 26 0.67 5.77 8.33
C PRO A 26 0.00 7.06 8.81
N GLU A 27 -1.17 7.38 8.26
CA GLU A 27 -1.99 8.51 8.70
C GLU A 27 -3.49 8.15 8.67
N PRO A 28 -4.30 8.67 9.61
CA PRO A 28 -5.75 8.46 9.60
C PRO A 28 -6.44 9.24 8.49
N VAL A 29 -7.12 8.55 7.58
CA VAL A 29 -7.80 9.16 6.43
C VAL A 29 -9.33 9.13 6.60
N PRO A 30 -10.05 10.27 6.48
CA PRO A 30 -11.52 10.31 6.52
C PRO A 30 -12.19 9.47 5.42
N PRO A 31 -13.46 9.03 5.59
CA PRO A 31 -14.37 9.31 6.70
C PRO A 31 -14.22 8.36 7.90
N ASP A 32 -13.69 7.15 7.68
CA ASP A 32 -13.59 6.12 8.73
C ASP A 32 -12.35 6.27 9.61
N HIS A 33 -11.48 7.25 9.32
CA HIS A 33 -10.20 7.50 9.99
C HIS A 33 -9.28 6.27 10.09
N ARG A 34 -9.39 5.35 9.12
CA ARG A 34 -8.49 4.19 9.01
C ARG A 34 -7.09 4.67 8.72
N GLU A 35 -6.09 4.04 9.35
CA GLU A 35 -4.70 4.27 9.00
C GLU A 35 -4.43 3.79 7.57
N GLN A 36 -3.97 4.71 6.74
CA GLN A 36 -3.54 4.44 5.37
C GLN A 36 -2.10 4.90 5.19
N GLN A 37 -1.40 4.30 4.23
CA GLN A 37 -0.08 4.77 3.85
C GLN A 37 -0.22 6.02 2.97
N VAL A 38 0.18 7.17 3.52
CA VAL A 38 0.11 8.47 2.87
C VAL A 38 1.52 8.97 2.56
N CYS A 39 1.72 9.47 1.35
CA CYS A 39 3.00 10.02 0.96
C CYS A 39 3.31 11.32 1.71
N THR A 40 4.51 11.39 2.29
CA THR A 40 5.00 12.58 3.01
C THR A 40 5.24 13.80 2.12
N ARG A 41 5.25 13.61 0.80
CA ARG A 41 5.52 14.69 -0.17
C ARG A 41 4.33 15.07 -1.02
N CYS A 42 3.79 14.14 -1.82
CA CYS A 42 2.69 14.44 -2.74
C CYS A 42 1.30 14.14 -2.17
N ARG A 43 1.21 13.67 -0.90
CA ARG A 43 -0.05 13.33 -0.21
C ARG A 43 -0.88 12.23 -0.88
N PHE A 44 -0.30 11.49 -1.83
CA PHE A 44 -0.92 10.33 -2.42
C PHE A 44 -1.23 9.27 -1.35
N ILE A 45 -2.46 8.74 -1.37
CA ILE A 45 -2.94 7.73 -0.44
C ILE A 45 -2.95 6.39 -1.17
N PHE A 46 -2.20 5.41 -0.66
CA PHE A 46 -2.12 4.10 -1.27
C PHE A 46 -3.22 3.18 -0.71
N PHE A 47 -4.31 3.04 -1.46
CA PHE A 47 -5.35 2.04 -1.19
C PHE A 47 -5.02 0.72 -1.87
N LEU A 48 -4.93 -0.36 -1.09
CA LEU A 48 -4.77 -1.70 -1.65
C LEU A 48 -6.13 -2.40 -1.72
N ASN A 49 -6.69 -2.46 -2.93
CA ASN A 49 -7.83 -3.33 -3.19
C ASN A 49 -7.34 -4.77 -3.45
N PRO A 50 -8.12 -5.80 -3.08
CA PRO A 50 -7.78 -7.18 -3.40
C PRO A 50 -7.60 -7.33 -4.92
N LYS A 51 -6.50 -7.96 -5.34
CA LYS A 51 -6.27 -8.33 -6.73
C LYS A 51 -7.01 -9.64 -7.01
N VAL A 52 -7.95 -9.62 -7.95
CA VAL A 52 -8.68 -10.81 -8.38
C VAL A 52 -7.91 -11.48 -9.53
N VAL A 53 -7.67 -12.78 -9.42
CA VAL A 53 -7.09 -13.61 -10.48
C VAL A 53 -8.15 -14.62 -10.90
N ALA A 54 -8.40 -14.73 -12.21
CA ALA A 54 -9.30 -15.73 -12.78
C ALA A 54 -8.51 -16.61 -13.75
N ALA A 55 -8.81 -17.92 -13.74
CA ALA A 55 -8.29 -18.90 -14.69
C ALA A 55 -9.44 -19.79 -15.16
N THR A 56 -9.33 -20.34 -16.38
CA THR A 56 -10.33 -21.20 -17.02
C THR A 56 -9.85 -22.63 -17.11
#